data_AF-A0AAE3WFH6-F1
#
_entry.id   AF-A0AAE3WFH6-F1
#
_cell.length_a   1.000
_cell.length_b   1.000
_cell.length_c   1.000
_cell.angle_alpha   90.00
_cell.angle_beta   90.00
_cell.angle_gamma   90.00
#
_symmetry.space_group_name_H-M   'P 1'
#
loop_
_entity.id
_entity.type
_entity.pdbx_description
1 polymer ?
#
loop_
_entity_poly.entity_id
_entity_poly.type
_entity_poly.pdbx_seq_one_letter_code
_entity_poly.pdbx_strand_id
1 'polypeptide(L)' 'MSKTGPCARDIRLFVVLYPFVAAAVAVNLFMLGLAGQSLGLPAMTPLTALYWSIPLGIPATWLAARWVRKLIAKAESDRN' A
#
# COMPACT_ATOMS: atom_id res chain seq x y z
N MET A 1 -4.20 35.47 -1.58
CA MET A 1 -4.71 34.13 -1.20
C MET A 1 -3.53 33.17 -0.99
N SER A 2 -3.08 33.02 0.25
CA SER A 2 -2.04 32.04 0.59
C SER A 2 -2.72 30.68 0.83
N LYS A 3 -2.71 29.79 -0.17
CA LYS A 3 -3.06 28.37 0.05
C LYS A 3 -1.87 27.72 0.74
N THR A 4 -1.91 27.68 2.06
CA THR A 4 -0.90 27.08 2.91
C THR A 4 -0.77 25.56 2.66
N GLY A 5 0.41 25.16 2.14
CA GLY A 5 1.11 23.90 2.43
C GLY A 5 0.63 22.59 1.77
N PRO A 6 1.12 22.23 0.56
CA PRO A 6 0.93 20.91 -0.05
C PRO A 6 1.55 19.71 0.72
N CYS A 7 2.52 19.91 1.62
CA CYS A 7 3.29 18.79 2.18
C CYS A 7 2.59 18.02 3.33
N ALA A 8 1.70 18.65 4.10
CA ALA A 8 1.09 18.01 5.28
C ALA A 8 -0.11 17.09 4.94
N ARG A 9 -0.75 17.28 3.79
CA ARG A 9 -1.90 16.48 3.35
C ARG A 9 -1.49 15.07 2.91
N ASP A 10 -0.27 14.94 2.42
CA ASP A 10 0.25 13.72 1.83
C ASP A 10 0.56 12.66 2.85
N ILE A 11 1.13 13.08 3.98
CA ILE A 11 1.42 12.21 5.11
C ILE A 11 0.11 11.65 5.68
N ARG A 12 -0.96 12.45 5.75
CA ARG A 12 -2.28 11.94 6.22
C ARG A 12 -2.81 10.85 5.31
N LEU A 13 -2.74 11.06 3.99
CA LEU A 13 -3.20 10.05 3.03
C LEU A 13 -2.37 8.77 3.15
N PHE A 14 -1.04 8.90 3.25
CA PHE A 14 -0.13 7.78 3.42
C PHE A 14 -0.40 7.00 4.71
N VAL A 15 -0.56 7.68 5.85
CA VAL A 15 -0.81 7.05 7.16
C VAL A 15 -2.13 6.28 7.18
N VAL A 16 -3.18 6.82 6.56
CA VAL A 16 -4.49 6.13 6.46
C VAL A 16 -4.41 4.93 5.52
N LEU A 17 -3.68 5.06 4.40
CA LEU A 17 -3.57 3.98 3.41
C LEU A 17 -2.61 2.87 3.85
N TYR A 18 -1.60 3.20 4.66
CA TYR A 18 -0.56 2.27 5.09
C TYR A 18 -1.08 0.98 5.72
N PRO A 19 -1.97 0.97 6.74
CA PRO A 19 -2.44 -0.28 7.34
C PRO A 19 -3.22 -1.14 6.34
N PHE A 20 -3.99 -0.53 5.44
CA PHE A 20 -4.71 -1.24 4.39
C PHE A 20 -3.77 -1.88 3.37
N VAL A 21 -2.80 -1.12 2.89
CA VAL A 21 -1.85 -1.61 1.90
C VAL A 21 -0.91 -2.66 2.51
N ALA A 22 -0.43 -2.44 3.73
CA ALA A 22 0.39 -3.42 4.45
C ALA A 22 -0.37 -4.74 4.70
N ALA A 23 -1.64 -4.67 5.11
CA ALA A 23 -2.48 -5.86 5.27
C ALA A 23 -2.70 -6.58 3.93
N ALA A 24 -2.96 -5.84 2.85
CA ALA A 24 -3.09 -6.43 1.52
C ALA A 24 -1.79 -7.13 1.09
N VAL A 25 -0.63 -6.51 1.29
CA VAL A 25 0.68 -7.11 1.01
C VAL A 25 0.88 -8.38 1.85
N ALA A 26 0.53 -8.38 3.13
CA ALA A 26 0.64 -9.56 4.00
C ALA A 26 -0.19 -10.74 3.49
N VAL A 27 -1.46 -10.51 3.13
CA VAL A 27 -2.36 -11.54 2.59
C VAL A 27 -1.83 -12.06 1.26
N ASN A 28 -1.37 -11.17 0.36
CA ASN A 28 -0.81 -11.57 -0.93
C ASN A 28 0.46 -12.42 -0.76
N LEU A 29 1.36 -12.05 0.16
CA LEU A 29 2.56 -12.84 0.45
C LEU A 29 2.23 -14.21 1.04
N PHE A 30 1.26 -14.26 1.96
CA PHE A 30 0.83 -15.53 2.54
C PHE A 30 0.22 -16.45 1.48
N MET A 31 -0.69 -15.93 0.65
CA MET A 31 -1.30 -16.69 -0.44
C MET A 31 -0.25 -17.12 -1.48
N LEU A 32 0.73 -16.26 -1.80
CA LEU A 32 1.85 -16.60 -2.68
C LEU A 32 2.70 -17.73 -2.08
N GLY A 33 2.93 -17.71 -0.76
CA GLY A 33 3.61 -18.78 -0.04
C GLY A 33 2.83 -20.08 -0.01
N LEU A 34 1.50 -20.05 0.09
CA LEU A 34 0.64 -21.22 -0.07
C LEU A 34 0.68 -21.75 -1.51
N ALA A 35 0.59 -20.89 -2.51
CA ALA A 35 0.71 -21.27 -3.93
C ALA A 35 2.09 -21.87 -4.22
N GLY A 36 3.15 -21.35 -3.62
CA GLY A 36 4.50 -21.89 -3.70
C GLY A 36 4.62 -23.33 -3.20
N GLN A 37 3.74 -23.79 -2.30
CA GLN A 37 3.72 -25.18 -1.86
C GLN A 37 3.45 -26.14 -3.02
N SER A 38 2.67 -25.72 -4.03
CA SER A 38 2.45 -26.51 -5.24
C SER A 38 3.73 -26.72 -6.07
N LEU A 39 4.73 -25.85 -5.90
CA LEU A 39 6.04 -25.93 -6.54
C LEU A 39 7.09 -26.64 -5.66
N GLY A 40 6.71 -27.18 -4.51
CA GLY A 40 7.61 -27.82 -3.54
C GLY A 40 8.35 -26.86 -2.60
N LEU A 41 7.98 -25.57 -2.57
CA LEU A 41 8.53 -24.61 -1.61
C LEU A 41 7.94 -24.85 -0.21
N PRO A 42 8.70 -24.56 0.87
CA PRO A 42 8.19 -24.67 2.22
C PRO A 42 7.02 -23.71 2.47
N ALA A 43 6.05 -24.14 3.26
CA ALA A 43 4.90 -23.32 3.63
C ALA A 43 5.36 -22.04 4.37
N MET A 44 4.99 -20.87 3.86
CA MET A 44 5.19 -19.61 4.59
C MET A 44 4.20 -19.50 5.75
N THR A 45 4.72 -19.22 6.95
CA THR A 45 3.86 -18.97 8.11
C THR A 45 3.18 -17.60 8.00
N PRO A 46 1.97 -17.42 8.55
CA PRO A 46 1.29 -16.11 8.58
C PRO A 46 2.13 -15.01 9.21
N LEU A 47 2.90 -15.34 10.25
CA LEU A 47 3.79 -14.40 10.93
C LEU A 47 4.94 -13.97 10.02
N THR A 48 5.54 -14.90 9.28
CA THR A 48 6.60 -14.56 8.31
C THR A 48 6.07 -13.61 7.24
N ALA A 49 4.88 -13.87 6.68
CA ALA A 49 4.27 -12.98 5.70
C ALA A 49 4.01 -11.57 6.25
N LEU A 50 3.59 -11.47 7.52
CA LEU A 50 3.38 -10.19 8.21
C LEU A 50 4.69 -9.43 8.45
N TYR A 51 5.77 -10.12 8.84
CA TYR A 51 7.07 -9.47 8.98
C TYR A 51 7.59 -8.91 7.66
N TRP A 52 7.42 -9.66 6.56
CA TRP A 52 7.80 -9.19 5.23
C TRP A 52 6.90 -8.08 4.70
N SER A 53 5.63 -8.03 5.12
CA SER A 53 4.69 -6.99 4.67
C SER A 53 4.98 -5.63 5.27
N ILE A 54 5.70 -5.53 6.38
CA ILE A 54 6.10 -4.23 6.96
C ILE A 54 7.07 -3.48 6.02
N PRO A 55 8.25 -4.04 5.65
CA PRO A 55 9.16 -3.37 4.74
C PRO A 55 8.60 -3.27 3.31
N LEU A 56 7.85 -4.27 2.84
CA LEU A 56 7.24 -4.25 1.50
C LEU A 56 5.98 -3.36 1.43
N GLY A 57 5.32 -3.13 2.56
CA GLY A 57 4.16 -2.27 2.69
C GLY A 57 4.52 -0.80 2.47
N ILE A 58 5.72 -0.37 2.81
CA ILE A 58 6.20 1.01 2.61
C ILE A 58 6.22 1.41 1.12
N PRO A 59 6.95 0.71 0.22
CA PRO A 59 6.95 1.05 -1.21
C PRO A 59 5.58 0.81 -1.86
N ALA A 60 4.83 -0.20 -1.44
CA ALA A 60 3.47 -0.44 -1.92
C ALA A 60 2.53 0.73 -1.55
N THR A 61 2.61 1.22 -0.32
CA THR A 61 1.80 2.36 0.16
C THR A 61 2.18 3.63 -0.59
N TRP A 62 3.45 3.84 -0.89
CA TRP A 62 3.89 4.98 -1.70
C TRP A 62 3.31 4.97 -3.10
N LEU A 63 3.34 3.83 -3.78
CA LEU A 63 2.73 3.65 -5.10
C LEU A 63 1.21 3.88 -5.06
N ALA A 64 0.53 3.30 -4.07
CA ALA A 64 -0.90 3.45 -3.88
C ALA A 64 -1.27 4.92 -3.57
N ALA A 65 -0.55 5.58 -2.67
CA ALA A 65 -0.75 6.99 -2.36
C ALA A 65 -0.54 7.87 -3.60
N ARG A 66 0.51 7.62 -4.39
CA ARG A 66 0.76 8.35 -5.65
C ARG A 66 -0.39 8.16 -6.64
N TRP A 67 -0.91 6.93 -6.76
CA TRP A 67 -2.04 6.63 -7.64
C TRP A 67 -3.32 7.35 -7.20
N VAL A 68 -3.69 7.26 -5.91
CA VAL A 68 -4.86 7.96 -5.36
C VAL A 68 -4.74 9.46 -5.57
N ARG A 69 -3.54 10.05 -5.40
CA ARG A 69 -3.31 11.47 -5.65
C ARG A 69 -3.56 11.88 -7.10
N LYS A 70 -3.16 11.04 -8.06
CA LYS A 70 -3.47 11.26 -9.47
C LYS A 70 -4.98 11.24 -9.74
N LEU A 71 -5.73 10.37 -9.06
CA LEU A 71 -7.19 10.32 -9.16
C LEU A 71 -7.87 11.55 -8.56
N ILE A 72 -7.41 12.00 -7.39
CA ILE A 72 -7.92 13.23 -6.75
C ILE A 72 -7.69 14.43 -7.68
N ALA A 73 -6.47 14.57 -8.22
CA ALA A 73 -6.15 15.64 -9.15
C ALA A 73 -7.01 15.61 -10.42
N LYS A 74 -7.31 14.40 -10.95
CA LYS A 74 -8.21 14.26 -12.10
C LYS A 74 -9.65 14.65 -11.77
N ALA A 75 -10.17 14.22 -10.63
CA ALA A 75 -11.52 14.56 -10.19
C ALA A 75 -11.70 16.07 -9.92
N GLU A 76 -10.66 16.75 -9.44
CA GLU A 76 -10.66 18.21 -9.29
C GLU A 76 -10.68 18.93 -10.63
N SER A 77 -9.98 18.39 -11.64
CA SER A 77 -9.94 18.95 -13.00
C SER A 77 -11.24 18.72 -13.78
N ASP A 78 -11.86 17.54 -13.69
CA ASP A 78 -13.11 17.23 -14.40
C ASP A 78 -14.32 18.03 -13.86
N ARG A 79 -14.20 18.63 -12.66
CA ARG A 79 -15.26 19.43 -12.03
C ARG A 79 -15.39 20.85 -12.61
N ASN A 80 -14.43 21.32 -13.40
CA ASN A 80 -14.37 22.70 -13.93
C ASN A 80 -14.28 22.71 -15.46
#